data_AF-A0AAX4JG57-F1
#
_entry.id   AF-A0AAX4JG57-F1
#
_cell.length_a   1.000
_cell.length_b   1.000
_cell.length_c   1.000
_cell.angle_alpha   90.00
_cell.angle_beta   90.00
_cell.angle_gamma   90.00
#
_symmetry.space_group_name_H-M   'P 1'
#
loop_
_entity.id
_entity.type
_entity.pdbx_description
1 polymer ?
#
loop_
_entity_poly.entity_id
_entity_poly.type
_entity_poly.pdbx_seq_one_letter_code
_entity_poly.pdbx_strand_id
1 'polypeptide(L)'
;MEFEDLKERYVDKLDLKSAFTGYIKGDKPLLEELGIDLGLIKKESCLIFKIFSPSFNCVVSSDVTGPLFNIILFSIFLLLNYKVHFRYIYSISLFSVLSTFLLLKVMDLSNIKILECCSVLGYSFTPLVMFSFINLFINKMKITYKIILGIIFALWSAYTASLVFVRHINVRNKQVLILYPLFITYVCFSIIVVF
;
A
#
# COMPACT_ATOMS: atom_id res chain seq x y z
N MET A 1 -46.23 2.02 19.84
CA MET A 1 -45.71 2.64 21.07
C MET A 1 -44.20 2.40 21.23
N GLU A 2 -43.67 1.22 20.89
CA GLU A 2 -42.23 0.89 21.02
C GLU A 2 -41.33 1.35 19.86
N PHE A 3 -41.93 1.76 18.72
CA PHE A 3 -41.21 2.26 17.54
C PHE A 3 -41.05 3.78 17.49
N GLU A 4 -41.77 4.54 18.32
CA GLU A 4 -41.63 6.01 18.37
C GLU A 4 -40.46 6.44 19.27
N ASP A 5 -40.17 5.68 20.34
CA ASP A 5 -39.01 5.91 21.23
C ASP A 5 -37.63 5.70 20.56
N LEU A 6 -37.59 4.98 19.44
CA LEU A 6 -36.37 4.81 18.66
C LEU A 6 -36.08 6.03 17.78
N LYS A 7 -37.11 6.77 17.37
CA LYS A 7 -36.95 7.86 16.40
C LYS A 7 -36.41 9.14 17.04
N GLU A 8 -36.76 9.42 18.29
CA GLU A 8 -36.22 10.57 19.03
C GLU A 8 -34.74 10.43 19.38
N ARG A 9 -34.20 9.20 19.43
CA ARG A 9 -32.79 8.95 19.82
C ARG A 9 -31.78 9.11 18.69
N TYR A 10 -32.23 9.35 17.46
CA TYR A 10 -31.38 9.60 16.28
C TYR A 10 -31.20 11.09 15.96
N VAL A 11 -31.90 11.97 16.68
CA VAL A 11 -31.77 13.42 16.50
C VAL A 11 -30.85 13.97 17.58
N ASP A 12 -29.54 13.86 17.36
CA ASP A 12 -28.61 14.99 17.42
C ASP A 12 -27.14 14.55 17.47
N LYS A 13 -26.34 15.30 16.70
CA LYS A 13 -24.88 15.21 16.48
C LYS A 13 -24.39 13.93 15.81
N LEU A 14 -23.88 14.11 14.58
CA LEU A 14 -22.94 13.22 13.89
C LEU A 14 -21.65 13.09 14.73
N ASP A 15 -21.72 12.29 15.78
CA ASP A 15 -20.61 12.06 16.68
C ASP A 15 -19.72 10.97 16.07
N LEU A 16 -18.84 11.39 15.16
CA LEU A 16 -17.92 10.54 14.37
C LEU A 16 -17.15 9.55 15.25
N LYS A 17 -16.79 9.98 16.47
CA LYS A 17 -16.11 9.13 17.46
C LYS A 17 -16.97 7.94 17.87
N SER A 18 -18.25 8.19 18.15
CA SER A 18 -19.25 7.19 18.53
C SER A 18 -19.61 6.25 17.36
N ALA A 19 -19.57 6.78 16.12
CA ALA A 19 -19.73 5.97 14.91
C ALA A 19 -18.56 4.99 14.67
N PHE A 20 -17.34 5.32 15.09
CA PHE A 20 -16.20 4.40 14.95
C PHE A 20 -16.04 3.41 16.12
N THR A 21 -16.51 3.77 17.32
CA THR A 21 -16.31 2.96 18.54
C THR A 21 -17.54 2.18 19.01
N GLY A 22 -18.67 2.29 18.29
CA GLY A 22 -19.94 1.67 18.65
C GLY A 22 -20.83 2.60 19.49
N TYR A 23 -22.13 2.60 19.19
CA TYR A 23 -23.14 3.45 19.86
C TYR A 23 -23.69 2.80 21.15
N ILE A 24 -23.59 1.47 21.27
CA ILE A 24 -24.22 0.67 22.33
C ILE A 24 -23.15 0.01 23.21
N LYS A 25 -23.36 0.03 24.54
CA LYS A 25 -22.51 -0.69 25.50
C LYS A 25 -22.57 -2.20 25.21
N GLY A 26 -21.51 -2.75 24.63
CA GLY A 26 -21.36 -4.18 24.36
C GLY A 26 -21.23 -4.55 22.88
N ASP A 27 -21.40 -3.60 21.96
CA ASP A 27 -21.16 -3.84 20.53
C ASP A 27 -19.66 -3.82 20.21
N LYS A 28 -19.25 -4.70 19.30
CA LYS A 28 -17.89 -4.67 18.75
C LYS A 28 -17.76 -3.44 17.84
N PRO A 29 -16.57 -2.82 17.75
CA PRO A 29 -16.40 -1.65 16.89
C PRO A 29 -16.76 -1.99 15.44
N LEU A 30 -17.45 -1.07 14.76
CA LEU A 30 -17.88 -1.24 13.36
C LEU A 30 -16.72 -1.61 12.41
N LEU A 31 -15.49 -1.21 12.74
CA LEU A 31 -14.28 -1.61 12.01
C LEU A 31 -14.02 -3.12 12.06
N GLU A 32 -14.30 -3.75 13.20
CA GLU A 32 -14.17 -5.20 13.40
C GLU A 32 -15.35 -5.95 12.76
N GLU A 33 -16.52 -5.32 12.71
CA GLU A 33 -17.71 -5.84 12.00
C GLU A 33 -17.57 -5.72 10.47
N LEU A 34 -16.89 -4.68 9.97
CA LEU A 34 -16.56 -4.48 8.56
C LEU A 34 -15.33 -5.30 8.12
N GLY A 35 -14.71 -6.06 9.03
CA GLY A 35 -13.52 -6.88 8.76
C GLY A 35 -12.23 -6.07 8.49
N ILE A 36 -12.18 -4.80 8.90
CA ILE A 36 -11.02 -3.93 8.72
C ILE A 36 -10.21 -3.87 10.02
N ASP A 37 -9.20 -4.73 10.10
CA ASP A 37 -8.32 -4.81 11.27
C ASP A 37 -7.21 -3.73 11.19
N LEU A 38 -7.46 -2.58 11.81
CA LEU A 38 -6.51 -1.45 11.88
C LEU A 38 -5.20 -1.82 12.61
N GLY A 39 -5.25 -2.82 13.49
CA GLY A 39 -4.07 -3.36 14.16
C GLY A 39 -3.15 -4.07 13.17
N LEU A 40 -3.73 -4.87 12.27
CA LEU A 40 -3.05 -5.49 11.14
C LEU A 40 -2.48 -4.43 10.18
N ILE A 41 -3.26 -3.44 9.76
CA ILE A 41 -2.80 -2.40 8.82
C ILE A 41 -1.61 -1.62 9.38
N LYS A 42 -1.63 -1.25 10.67
CA LYS A 42 -0.52 -0.55 11.32
C LYS A 42 0.70 -1.46 11.50
N LYS A 43 0.48 -2.73 11.84
CA LYS A 43 1.55 -3.72 12.00
C LYS A 43 2.22 -4.02 10.66
N GLU A 44 1.45 -4.18 9.58
CA GLU A 44 1.93 -4.44 8.21
C GLU A 44 2.54 -3.20 7.55
N SER A 45 2.04 -2.00 7.83
CA SER A 45 2.71 -0.77 7.39
C SER A 45 4.07 -0.58 8.12
N CYS A 46 4.17 -1.05 9.37
CA CYS A 46 5.40 -1.05 10.16
C CYS A 46 6.34 -2.23 9.83
N LEU A 47 5.83 -3.31 9.21
CA LEU A 47 6.62 -4.45 8.73
C LEU A 47 7.70 -4.04 7.72
N ILE A 48 7.50 -2.92 7.02
CA ILE A 48 8.43 -2.37 6.04
C ILE A 48 9.68 -1.79 6.71
N PHE A 49 9.55 -1.26 7.92
CA PHE A 49 10.68 -0.92 8.78
C PHE A 49 11.31 -2.16 9.44
N LYS A 50 10.52 -3.22 9.64
CA LYS A 50 10.95 -4.48 10.27
C LYS A 50 11.58 -5.48 9.29
N ILE A 51 11.76 -5.12 8.01
CA ILE A 51 12.37 -5.99 6.98
C ILE A 51 13.84 -6.35 7.33
N PHE A 52 14.50 -5.54 8.17
CA PHE A 52 15.85 -5.79 8.70
C PHE A 52 15.89 -6.77 9.87
N SER A 53 14.74 -7.18 10.43
CA SER A 53 14.68 -8.23 11.45
C SER A 53 14.51 -9.61 10.80
N PRO A 54 15.29 -10.62 11.22
CA PRO A 54 15.31 -11.95 10.59
C PRO A 54 14.03 -12.79 10.80
N SER A 55 13.13 -12.38 11.70
CA SER A 55 11.86 -13.08 12.02
C SER A 55 10.67 -12.43 11.29
N PHE A 56 10.64 -12.52 9.96
CA PHE A 56 9.55 -11.97 9.14
C PHE A 56 8.61 -13.06 8.64
N ASN A 57 7.51 -13.29 9.38
CA ASN A 57 6.39 -14.09 8.89
C ASN A 57 5.40 -13.14 8.22
N CYS A 58 5.50 -12.99 6.90
CA CYS A 58 4.47 -12.33 6.10
C CYS A 58 3.39 -13.36 5.82
N VAL A 59 2.23 -13.23 6.47
CA VAL A 59 1.04 -13.87 5.96
C VAL A 59 0.55 -12.94 4.86
N VAL A 60 0.67 -13.33 3.58
CA VAL A 60 0.08 -12.56 2.48
C VAL A 60 -1.43 -12.78 2.58
N SER A 61 -2.12 -11.91 3.32
CA SER A 61 -3.57 -11.85 3.26
C SER A 61 -3.97 -11.27 1.91
N SER A 62 -5.02 -11.83 1.30
CA SER A 62 -5.58 -11.38 0.02
C SER A 62 -6.40 -10.10 0.22
N ASP A 63 -5.79 -9.07 0.81
CA ASP A 63 -6.45 -7.83 1.16
C ASP A 63 -6.11 -6.75 0.13
N VAL A 64 -7.14 -6.20 -0.51
CA VAL A 64 -7.02 -5.06 -1.43
C VAL A 64 -6.98 -3.73 -0.66
N THR A 65 -7.45 -3.72 0.58
CA THR A 65 -7.58 -2.53 1.44
C THR A 65 -6.25 -1.82 1.69
N GLY A 66 -5.18 -2.56 2.01
CA GLY A 66 -3.84 -2.01 2.26
C GLY A 66 -3.24 -1.30 1.03
N PRO A 67 -3.13 -1.97 -0.13
CA PRO A 67 -2.73 -1.36 -1.40
C PRO A 67 -3.53 -0.10 -1.76
N LEU A 68 -4.85 -0.16 -1.59
CA LEU A 68 -5.76 0.93 -1.93
C LEU A 68 -5.50 2.14 -1.02
N PHE A 69 -5.33 1.91 0.29
CA PHE A 69 -4.95 2.94 1.25
C PHE A 69 -3.62 3.62 0.87
N ASN A 70 -2.59 2.85 0.50
CA ASN A 70 -1.29 3.40 0.08
C ASN A 70 -1.39 4.25 -1.20
N ILE A 71 -2.21 3.86 -2.17
CA ILE A 71 -2.43 4.63 -3.40
C ILE A 71 -3.19 5.94 -3.12
N ILE A 72 -4.21 5.91 -2.26
CA ILE A 72 -4.93 7.12 -1.84
C ILE A 72 -3.98 8.09 -1.14
N LEU A 73 -3.20 7.59 -0.17
CA LEU A 73 -2.26 8.42 0.59
C LEU A 73 -1.19 9.04 -0.31
N PHE A 74 -0.64 8.25 -1.22
CA PHE A 74 0.29 8.73 -2.24
C PHE A 74 -0.32 9.83 -3.11
N SER A 75 -1.57 9.64 -3.55
CA SER A 75 -2.27 10.60 -4.39
C SER A 75 -2.54 11.92 -3.66
N ILE A 76 -2.89 11.88 -2.37
CA ILE A 76 -3.04 13.07 -1.54
C ILE A 76 -1.72 13.84 -1.44
N PHE A 77 -0.60 13.16 -1.24
CA PHE A 77 0.72 13.81 -1.20
C PHE A 77 1.13 14.42 -2.56
N LEU A 78 0.77 13.79 -3.68
CA LEU A 78 0.99 14.42 -4.99
C LEU A 78 0.11 15.65 -5.20
N LEU A 79 -1.15 15.59 -4.76
CA LEU A 79 -2.07 16.71 -4.84
C LEU A 79 -1.57 17.90 -4.02
N LEU A 80 -0.99 17.66 -2.83
CA LEU A 80 -0.32 18.68 -2.03
C LEU A 80 0.92 19.28 -2.70
N ASN A 81 1.58 18.55 -3.61
CA ASN A 81 2.64 19.07 -4.47
C ASN A 81 2.11 19.85 -5.69
N TYR A 82 0.78 20.04 -5.80
CA TYR A 82 0.08 20.62 -6.97
C TYR A 82 0.26 19.82 -8.27
N LYS A 83 0.61 18.54 -8.17
CA LYS A 83 0.85 17.65 -9.31
C LYS A 83 -0.30 16.66 -9.49
N VAL A 84 -1.17 16.95 -10.45
CA VAL A 84 -2.38 16.15 -10.67
C VAL A 84 -2.15 15.17 -11.82
N HIS A 85 -1.55 14.02 -11.49
CA HIS A 85 -1.19 12.96 -12.44
C HIS A 85 -1.98 11.65 -12.23
N PHE A 86 -3.26 11.75 -11.80
CA PHE A 86 -4.10 10.59 -11.48
C PHE A 86 -4.17 9.53 -12.60
N ARG A 87 -4.28 9.96 -13.87
CA ARG A 87 -4.33 9.04 -15.02
C ARG A 87 -3.07 8.18 -15.15
N TYR A 88 -1.90 8.76 -14.90
CA TYR A 88 -0.63 8.05 -15.00
C TYR A 88 -0.48 7.03 -13.87
N ILE A 89 -0.85 7.43 -12.64
CA ILE A 89 -0.81 6.54 -11.47
C ILE A 89 -1.68 5.29 -11.70
N TYR A 90 -2.92 5.48 -12.16
CA TYR A 90 -3.86 4.39 -12.42
C TYR A 90 -3.36 3.44 -13.53
N SER A 91 -2.84 3.99 -14.62
CA SER A 91 -2.40 3.16 -15.76
C SER A 91 -1.15 2.35 -15.42
N ILE A 92 -0.18 2.97 -14.73
CA ILE A 92 1.07 2.31 -14.34
C ILE A 92 0.82 1.27 -13.25
N SER A 93 -0.09 1.50 -12.31
CA SER A 93 -0.42 0.51 -11.28
C SER A 93 -1.04 -0.75 -11.89
N LEU A 94 -2.01 -0.59 -12.79
CA LEU A 94 -2.64 -1.70 -13.50
C LEU A 94 -1.62 -2.47 -14.35
N PHE A 95 -0.80 -1.75 -15.11
CA PHE A 95 0.27 -2.35 -15.92
C PHE A 95 1.31 -3.07 -15.06
N SER A 96 1.67 -2.52 -13.90
CA SER A 96 2.62 -3.14 -12.96
C SER A 96 2.10 -4.49 -12.47
N VAL A 97 0.85 -4.56 -11.99
CA VAL A 97 0.25 -5.80 -11.49
C VAL A 97 0.15 -6.83 -12.61
N LEU A 98 -0.28 -6.41 -13.82
CA LEU A 98 -0.37 -7.30 -14.97
C LEU A 98 1.00 -7.85 -15.38
N SER A 99 2.00 -6.99 -15.48
CA SER A 99 3.37 -7.35 -15.88
C SER A 99 3.98 -8.37 -14.92
N THR A 100 3.91 -8.10 -13.60
CA THR A 100 4.43 -9.04 -12.60
C THR A 100 3.64 -10.33 -12.55
N PHE A 101 2.31 -10.28 -12.71
CA PHE A 101 1.49 -11.49 -12.76
C PHE A 101 1.83 -12.37 -13.97
N LEU A 102 1.98 -11.78 -15.15
CA LEU A 102 2.41 -12.50 -16.36
C LEU A 102 3.79 -13.13 -16.17
N LEU A 103 4.74 -12.38 -15.60
CA LEU A 103 6.09 -12.89 -15.33
C LEU A 103 6.07 -14.07 -14.35
N LEU A 104 5.29 -13.99 -13.28
CA LEU A 104 5.13 -15.09 -12.31
C LEU A 104 4.48 -16.32 -12.95
N LYS A 105 3.51 -16.13 -13.85
CA LYS A 105 2.89 -17.22 -14.62
C LYS A 105 3.88 -17.86 -15.61
N VAL A 106 4.71 -17.08 -16.28
CA VAL A 106 5.77 -17.59 -17.19
C VAL A 106 6.82 -18.39 -16.42
N MET A 107 7.10 -18.04 -15.17
CA MET A 107 8.01 -18.78 -14.29
C MET A 107 7.45 -20.13 -13.78
N ASP A 108 6.26 -20.54 -14.24
CA ASP A 108 5.49 -21.73 -13.82
C ASP A 108 5.19 -21.77 -12.30
N LEU A 109 4.98 -20.59 -11.71
CA LEU A 109 4.60 -20.44 -10.30
C LEU A 109 3.08 -20.50 -10.21
N SER A 110 2.54 -21.71 -10.42
CA SER A 110 1.14 -21.98 -10.76
C SER A 110 0.10 -21.54 -9.73
N ASN A 111 0.48 -21.34 -8.47
CA ASN A 111 -0.48 -21.14 -7.36
C ASN A 111 -0.84 -19.68 -7.02
N ILE A 112 -0.21 -18.68 -7.63
CA ILE A 112 -0.42 -17.28 -7.21
C ILE A 112 -1.64 -16.68 -7.91
N LYS A 113 -2.53 -16.07 -7.13
CA LYS A 113 -3.68 -15.30 -7.62
C LYS A 113 -3.28 -13.85 -7.92
N ILE A 114 -4.00 -13.20 -8.84
CA ILE A 114 -3.75 -11.79 -9.17
C ILE A 114 -3.93 -10.86 -7.97
N LEU A 115 -4.84 -11.21 -7.05
CA LEU A 115 -5.12 -10.45 -5.84
C LEU A 115 -3.91 -10.44 -4.89
N GLU A 116 -3.26 -11.59 -4.69
CA GLU A 116 -2.04 -11.70 -3.89
C GLU A 116 -0.91 -10.87 -4.49
N CYS A 117 -0.77 -10.88 -5.82
CA CYS A 117 0.20 -10.04 -6.51
C CYS A 117 -0.07 -8.54 -6.29
N CYS A 118 -1.35 -8.13 -6.33
CA CYS A 118 -1.78 -6.76 -6.05
C CYS A 118 -1.46 -6.36 -4.60
N SER A 119 -1.77 -7.23 -3.64
CA SER A 119 -1.48 -7.03 -2.21
C SER A 119 0.02 -6.83 -1.99
N VAL A 120 0.85 -7.77 -2.45
CA VAL A 120 2.32 -7.68 -2.28
C VAL A 120 2.87 -6.39 -2.85
N LEU A 121 2.51 -6.04 -4.10
CA LEU A 121 2.98 -4.83 -4.76
C LEU A 121 2.56 -3.54 -4.03
N GLY A 122 1.33 -3.51 -3.52
CA GLY A 122 0.76 -2.37 -2.84
C GLY A 122 1.32 -2.17 -1.44
N TYR A 123 1.60 -3.24 -0.70
CA TYR A 123 2.25 -3.14 0.61
C TYR A 123 3.70 -2.70 0.49
N SER A 124 4.46 -3.22 -0.46
CA SER A 124 5.84 -2.78 -0.68
C SER A 124 5.96 -1.36 -1.22
N PHE A 125 4.87 -0.70 -1.63
CA PHE A 125 4.84 0.67 -2.14
C PHE A 125 5.04 1.76 -1.06
N THR A 126 4.91 1.44 0.23
CA THR A 126 5.00 2.44 1.32
C THR A 126 6.29 3.27 1.36
N PRO A 127 7.50 2.77 1.05
CA PRO A 127 8.70 3.61 0.98
C PRO A 127 8.56 4.75 -0.04
N LEU A 128 7.88 4.51 -1.17
CA LEU A 128 7.57 5.58 -2.13
C LEU A 128 6.54 6.58 -1.60
N VAL A 129 5.59 6.12 -0.79
CA VAL A 129 4.65 7.01 -0.10
C VAL A 129 5.41 7.94 0.85
N MET A 130 6.41 7.42 1.57
CA MET A 130 7.30 8.23 2.40
C MET A 130 8.12 9.22 1.57
N PHE A 131 8.66 8.79 0.43
CA PHE A 131 9.38 9.68 -0.48
C PHE A 131 8.51 10.84 -0.97
N SER A 132 7.25 10.58 -1.32
CA SER A 132 6.28 11.61 -1.74
C SER A 132 6.01 12.63 -0.64
N PHE A 133 5.91 12.19 0.62
CA PHE A 133 5.79 13.10 1.76
C PHE A 133 7.04 13.96 1.95
N ILE A 134 8.23 13.34 1.91
CA ILE A 134 9.51 14.05 2.04
C ILE A 134 9.67 15.10 0.92
N ASN A 135 9.23 14.77 -0.30
CA ASN A 135 9.27 15.65 -1.46
C ASN A 135 8.59 17.00 -1.24
N LEU A 136 7.57 17.07 -0.36
CA LEU A 136 6.87 18.31 0.02
C LEU A 136 7.84 19.32 0.68
N PHE A 137 8.73 18.85 1.54
CA PHE A 137 9.68 19.71 2.27
C PHE A 137 10.91 20.07 1.43
N ILE A 138 11.28 19.20 0.49
CA ILE A 138 12.52 19.29 -0.29
C ILE A 138 12.29 20.05 -1.62
N ASN A 139 11.16 20.75 -1.78
CA ASN A 139 10.79 21.39 -3.04
C ASN A 139 11.82 22.43 -3.56
N LYS A 140 12.62 23.04 -2.67
CA LYS A 140 13.65 24.04 -3.04
C LYS A 140 14.99 23.44 -3.49
N MET A 141 15.21 22.12 -3.34
CA MET A 141 16.48 21.50 -3.72
C MET A 141 16.58 21.25 -5.23
N LYS A 142 17.82 21.07 -5.72
CA LYS A 142 18.06 20.72 -7.14
C LYS A 142 17.35 19.41 -7.49
N ILE A 143 16.82 19.36 -8.72
CA ILE A 143 16.12 18.20 -9.28
C ILE A 143 16.96 16.91 -9.21
N THR A 144 18.28 17.01 -9.38
CA THR A 144 19.22 15.88 -9.31
C THR A 144 19.16 15.16 -7.97
N TYR A 145 19.10 15.90 -6.86
CA TYR A 145 18.98 15.29 -5.53
C TYR A 145 17.66 14.56 -5.34
N LYS A 146 16.56 15.11 -5.89
CA LYS A 146 15.23 14.48 -5.82
C LYS A 146 15.22 13.16 -6.58
N ILE A 147 15.85 13.10 -7.76
CA ILE A 147 15.99 11.87 -8.55
C ILE A 147 16.81 10.81 -7.80
N ILE A 148 17.97 11.18 -7.25
CA ILE A 148 18.83 10.25 -6.51
C ILE A 148 18.08 9.68 -5.30
N LEU A 149 17.42 10.54 -4.52
CA LEU A 149 16.61 10.11 -3.38
C LEU A 149 15.49 9.16 -3.82
N GLY A 150 14.82 9.50 -4.92
CA GLY A 150 13.77 8.67 -5.50
C GLY A 150 14.23 7.27 -5.90
N ILE A 151 15.40 7.15 -6.54
CA ILE A 151 16.01 5.86 -6.90
C ILE A 151 16.30 5.01 -5.65
N ILE A 152 16.81 5.63 -4.57
CA ILE A 152 17.09 4.94 -3.30
C ILE A 152 15.80 4.35 -2.71
N PHE A 153 14.73 5.15 -2.65
CA PHE A 153 13.43 4.68 -2.14
C PHE A 153 12.77 3.64 -3.06
N ALA A 154 12.93 3.78 -4.38
CA ALA A 154 12.47 2.80 -5.35
C ALA A 154 13.21 1.46 -5.20
N LEU A 155 14.53 1.50 -4.98
CA LEU A 155 15.33 0.30 -4.74
C LEU A 155 14.94 -0.39 -3.43
N TRP A 156 14.68 0.38 -2.37
CA TRP A 156 14.17 -0.14 -1.10
C TRP A 156 12.84 -0.87 -1.30
N SER A 157 11.89 -0.23 -2.00
CA SER A 157 10.58 -0.80 -2.30
C SER A 157 10.64 -2.04 -3.20
N ALA A 158 11.50 -2.03 -4.22
CA ALA A 158 11.72 -3.18 -5.08
C ALA A 158 12.32 -4.37 -4.31
N TYR A 159 13.29 -4.10 -3.44
CA TYR A 159 13.93 -5.11 -2.61
C TYR A 159 12.95 -5.75 -1.63
N THR A 160 12.11 -4.95 -0.95
CA THR A 160 11.08 -5.47 -0.05
C THR A 160 10.05 -6.32 -0.80
N ALA A 161 9.56 -5.84 -1.95
CA ALA A 161 8.63 -6.57 -2.81
C ALA A 161 9.20 -7.93 -3.24
N SER A 162 10.43 -7.92 -3.78
CA SER A 162 11.13 -9.12 -4.25
C SER A 162 11.31 -10.15 -3.13
N LEU A 163 11.65 -9.71 -1.93
CA LEU A 163 11.81 -10.58 -0.76
C LEU A 163 10.48 -11.22 -0.32
N VAL A 164 9.38 -10.47 -0.36
CA VAL A 164 8.04 -11.00 -0.05
C VAL A 164 7.62 -12.04 -1.08
N PHE A 165 7.81 -11.79 -2.39
CA PHE A 165 7.53 -12.78 -3.42
C PHE A 165 8.37 -14.06 -3.28
N VAL A 166 9.67 -13.93 -3.00
CA VAL A 166 10.54 -15.10 -2.79
C VAL A 166 10.07 -15.96 -1.62
N ARG A 167 9.64 -15.33 -0.53
CA ARG A 167 9.10 -16.03 0.66
C ARG A 167 7.75 -16.66 0.38
N HIS A 168 6.84 -15.95 -0.30
CA HIS A 168 5.50 -16.44 -0.63
C HIS A 168 5.55 -17.68 -1.52
N ILE A 169 6.49 -17.72 -2.46
CA ILE A 169 6.56 -18.77 -3.48
C ILE A 169 7.61 -19.84 -3.14
N ASN A 170 8.39 -19.64 -2.07
CA ASN A 170 9.46 -20.54 -1.63
C ASN A 170 10.51 -20.87 -2.71
N VAL A 171 10.76 -19.93 -3.63
CA VAL A 171 11.71 -20.11 -4.74
C VAL A 171 13.06 -19.54 -4.34
N ARG A 172 13.99 -20.41 -3.99
CA ARG A 172 15.38 -20.03 -3.71
C ARG A 172 16.12 -19.70 -5.03
N ASN A 173 17.00 -18.70 -5.01
CA ASN A 173 17.87 -18.26 -6.12
C ASN A 173 17.25 -17.51 -7.33
N LYS A 174 15.94 -17.25 -7.39
CA LYS A 174 15.33 -16.46 -8.50
C LYS A 174 14.97 -15.01 -8.13
N GLN A 175 15.48 -14.51 -6.99
CA GLN A 175 15.15 -13.18 -6.46
C GLN A 175 15.46 -12.05 -7.46
N VAL A 176 16.63 -12.10 -8.09
CA VAL A 176 17.10 -11.06 -9.04
C VAL A 176 16.18 -10.97 -10.27
N LEU A 177 15.63 -12.11 -10.72
CA LEU A 177 14.73 -12.15 -11.87
C LEU A 177 13.40 -11.44 -11.59
N ILE A 178 12.87 -11.61 -10.38
CA ILE A 178 11.64 -10.95 -9.93
C ILE A 178 11.91 -9.47 -9.60
N LEU A 179 13.12 -9.14 -9.12
CA LEU A 179 13.51 -7.77 -8.76
C LEU A 179 13.52 -6.82 -9.97
N TYR A 180 13.91 -7.29 -11.16
CA TYR A 180 14.04 -6.47 -12.36
C TYR A 180 12.74 -5.74 -12.78
N PRO A 181 11.61 -6.44 -13.04
CA PRO A 181 10.35 -5.78 -13.39
C PRO A 181 9.82 -4.88 -12.25
N LEU A 182 10.02 -5.28 -11.00
CA LEU A 182 9.60 -4.51 -9.82
C LEU A 182 10.36 -3.20 -9.70
N PHE A 183 11.68 -3.22 -9.92
CA PHE A 183 12.50 -2.02 -9.86
C PHE A 183 12.06 -1.00 -10.90
N ILE A 184 11.79 -1.45 -12.13
CA ILE A 184 11.33 -0.57 -13.22
C ILE A 184 10.00 0.10 -12.86
N THR A 185 9.03 -0.65 -12.31
CA THR A 185 7.72 -0.08 -11.97
C THR A 185 7.83 0.94 -10.85
N TYR A 186 8.62 0.67 -9.80
CA TYR A 186 8.84 1.63 -8.72
C TYR A 186 9.64 2.86 -9.16
N VAL A 187 10.60 2.73 -10.07
CA VAL A 187 11.29 3.89 -10.67
C VAL A 187 10.31 4.78 -11.43
N CYS A 188 9.38 4.20 -12.21
CA CYS A 188 8.34 4.97 -12.90
C CYS A 188 7.49 5.80 -11.92
N PHE A 189 7.06 5.22 -10.80
CA PHE A 189 6.35 5.96 -9.76
C PHE A 189 7.20 7.04 -9.11
N SER A 190 8.49 6.78 -8.88
CA SER A 190 9.42 7.77 -8.35
C SER A 190 9.57 8.99 -9.29
N ILE A 191 9.61 8.76 -10.60
CA ILE A 191 9.69 9.85 -11.59
C ILE A 191 8.46 10.76 -11.50
N ILE A 192 7.27 10.19 -11.31
CA ILE A 192 6.00 10.94 -11.15
C ILE A 192 6.00 11.81 -9.87
N VAL A 193 6.70 11.40 -8.81
CA VAL A 193 6.85 12.24 -7.61
C VAL A 193 7.74 13.46 -7.90
N VAL A 194 8.80 13.24 -8.67
CA VAL A 194 9.85 14.23 -8.93
C VAL A 194 9.43 15.27 -9.96
N PHE A 195 8.81 14.85 -11.07
CA PHE A 195 8.32 15.70 -12.16
C PHE A 195 6.83 16.02 -12.02
#